data_AF-A0A0C9W6A0-F1
#
_entry.id   AF-A0A0C9W6A0-F1
#
_cell.length_a   1.000
_cell.length_b   1.000
_cell.length_c   1.000
_cell.angle_alpha   90.00
_cell.angle_beta   90.00
_cell.angle_gamma   90.00
#
_symmetry.space_group_name_H-M   'P 1'
#
loop_
_entity.id
_entity.type
_entity.pdbx_description
1 polymer ?
#
loop_
_entity_poly.entity_id
_entity_poly.type
_entity_poly.pdbx_seq_one_letter_code
_entity_poly.pdbx_strand_id
1 'polypeptide(L)'
;MAQSLSPECTPLKHAYDSCFNTWFEGYLEPAIAHSKNLQQGQRNEYAKQRAEEFEKQCGAAWAKYKECVQKAVRDRGLGELLEQARQENPLREPPPPPTPAGGTSSPGSGS
;
A
#
# COMPACT_ATOMS: atom_id res chain seq x y z
N MET A 1 15.04 -7.45 1.21
CA MET A 1 13.89 -6.78 1.85
C MET A 1 14.27 -5.36 2.22
N ALA A 2 13.29 -4.44 2.27
CA ALA A 2 13.54 -3.05 2.64
C ALA A 2 13.83 -2.89 4.14
N GLN A 3 14.53 -1.83 4.51
CA GLN A 3 14.74 -1.43 5.91
C GLN A 3 13.54 -0.64 6.43
N SER A 4 13.34 -0.63 7.75
CA SER A 4 12.32 0.21 8.39
C SER A 4 12.83 1.63 8.66
N LEU A 5 11.93 2.54 9.04
CA LEU A 5 12.25 3.92 9.44
C LEU A 5 13.23 3.99 10.62
N SER A 6 13.22 2.95 11.46
CA SER A 6 14.15 2.76 12.56
C SER A 6 14.80 1.38 12.48
N PRO A 7 16.13 1.25 12.68
CA PRO A 7 16.85 -0.01 12.53
C PRO A 7 16.27 -1.14 13.39
N GLU A 8 15.85 -0.85 14.62
CA GLU A 8 15.26 -1.80 15.57
C GLU A 8 13.93 -2.40 15.09
N CYS A 9 13.21 -1.71 14.21
CA CYS A 9 11.97 -2.21 13.64
C CYS A 9 12.19 -3.08 12.40
N THR A 10 13.42 -3.17 11.86
CA THR A 10 13.72 -3.88 10.61
C THR A 10 13.48 -5.40 10.71
N PRO A 11 13.92 -6.11 11.77
CA PRO A 11 13.61 -7.54 11.92
C PRO A 11 12.10 -7.82 12.02
N LEU A 12 11.36 -6.95 12.71
CA LEU A 12 9.90 -7.04 12.83
C LEU A 12 9.23 -6.83 11.48
N LYS A 13 9.71 -5.85 10.69
CA LYS A 13 9.26 -5.61 9.32
C LYS A 13 9.48 -6.84 8.45
N HIS A 14 10.65 -7.45 8.48
CA HIS A 14 10.97 -8.63 7.66
C HIS A 14 10.08 -9.82 7.99
N ALA A 15 9.80 -10.05 9.27
CA ALA A 15 8.86 -11.10 9.71
C ALA A 15 7.43 -10.82 9.23
N TYR A 16 6.97 -9.58 9.36
CA TYR A 16 5.65 -9.15 8.87
C TYR A 16 5.54 -9.24 7.34
N ASP A 17 6.50 -8.67 6.60
CA ASP A 17 6.52 -8.63 5.14
C ASP A 17 6.50 -10.06 4.56
N SER A 18 7.26 -10.99 5.17
CA SER A 18 7.29 -12.39 4.73
C SER A 18 5.90 -13.06 4.89
N CYS A 19 5.24 -12.88 6.03
CA CYS A 19 3.89 -13.41 6.25
C CYS A 19 2.87 -12.77 5.30
N PHE A 20 2.90 -11.44 5.21
CA PHE A 20 2.00 -10.67 4.36
C PHE A 20 2.13 -11.10 2.90
N ASN A 21 3.33 -11.25 2.35
CA ASN A 21 3.53 -11.62 0.95
C ASN A 21 2.90 -12.99 0.64
N THR A 22 3.10 -13.98 1.51
CA THR A 22 2.47 -15.31 1.35
C THR A 22 0.94 -15.23 1.40
N TRP A 23 0.38 -14.50 2.37
CA TRP A 23 -1.07 -14.29 2.44
C TRP A 23 -1.60 -13.51 1.21
N PHE A 24 -0.86 -12.51 0.76
CA PHE A 24 -1.25 -11.59 -0.30
C PHE A 24 -1.31 -12.28 -1.67
N GLU A 25 -0.39 -13.19 -1.95
CA GLU A 25 -0.43 -14.02 -3.16
C GLU A 25 -1.76 -14.80 -3.25
N GLY A 26 -2.18 -15.45 -2.16
CA GLY A 26 -3.47 -16.16 -2.10
C GLY A 26 -4.69 -15.23 -2.10
N TYR A 27 -4.55 -14.00 -1.60
CA TYR A 27 -5.60 -12.99 -1.63
C TYR A 27 -5.91 -12.52 -3.05
N LEU A 28 -4.88 -12.31 -3.88
CA LEU A 28 -4.98 -11.71 -5.21
C LEU A 28 -5.68 -12.60 -6.25
N GLU A 29 -5.51 -13.92 -6.17
CA GLU A 29 -5.98 -14.83 -7.23
C GLU A 29 -7.49 -14.68 -7.55
N PRO A 30 -8.43 -14.75 -6.58
CA PRO A 30 -9.85 -14.57 -6.86
C PRO A 30 -10.22 -13.13 -7.25
N ALA A 31 -9.50 -12.14 -6.70
CA ALA A 31 -9.74 -10.73 -7.01
C ALA A 31 -9.42 -10.41 -8.47
N ILE A 32 -8.38 -11.03 -9.03
CA ILE A 32 -7.98 -10.84 -10.43
C ILE A 32 -8.82 -11.74 -11.35
N ALA A 33 -8.93 -13.03 -11.04
CA ALA A 33 -9.60 -14.02 -11.90
C ALA A 33 -11.12 -13.80 -12.02
N HIS A 34 -11.77 -13.30 -10.96
CA HIS A 34 -13.23 -13.16 -10.92
C HIS A 34 -13.71 -11.71 -10.79
N SER A 35 -12.83 -10.72 -11.01
CA SER A 35 -13.16 -9.28 -10.98
C SER A 35 -14.41 -8.90 -11.76
N LYS A 36 -14.66 -9.56 -12.90
CA LYS A 36 -15.81 -9.29 -13.78
C LYS A 36 -17.09 -10.05 -13.42
N ASN A 37 -17.00 -11.08 -12.58
CA ASN A 37 -18.10 -12.04 -12.36
C ASN A 37 -18.57 -12.15 -10.90
N LEU A 38 -17.84 -11.57 -9.93
CA LEU A 38 -18.26 -11.60 -8.52
C LEU A 38 -19.36 -10.58 -8.24
N GLN A 39 -20.47 -11.03 -7.65
CA GLN A 39 -21.48 -10.16 -7.08
C GLN A 39 -20.92 -9.42 -5.85
N GLN A 40 -21.40 -8.20 -5.58
CA GLN A 40 -20.89 -7.35 -4.47
C GLN A 40 -20.91 -8.08 -3.11
N GLY A 41 -21.94 -8.87 -2.83
CA GLY A 41 -22.04 -9.67 -1.59
C GLY A 41 -20.90 -10.67 -1.46
N GLN A 42 -20.61 -11.42 -2.54
CA GLN A 42 -19.54 -12.41 -2.57
C GLN A 42 -18.15 -11.79 -2.37
N ARG A 43 -17.93 -10.57 -2.90
CA ARG A 43 -16.68 -9.83 -2.69
C ARG A 43 -16.47 -9.48 -1.22
N ASN A 44 -17.52 -8.99 -0.56
CA ASN A 44 -17.45 -8.61 0.85
C ASN A 44 -17.20 -9.82 1.76
N GLU A 45 -17.87 -10.94 1.50
CA GLU A 45 -17.67 -12.19 2.26
C GLU A 45 -16.26 -12.75 2.08
N TYR A 46 -15.77 -12.79 0.84
CA TYR A 46 -14.39 -13.20 0.55
C TYR A 46 -13.36 -12.30 1.27
N ALA A 47 -13.54 -10.98 1.20
CA ALA A 47 -12.68 -10.03 1.89
C ALA A 47 -12.68 -10.25 3.42
N LYS A 48 -13.85 -10.52 4.00
CA LYS A 48 -13.97 -10.85 5.43
C LYS A 48 -13.22 -12.14 5.78
N GLN A 49 -13.41 -13.21 5.02
CA GLN A 49 -12.71 -14.49 5.26
C GLN A 49 -11.19 -14.31 5.19
N ARG A 50 -10.71 -13.57 4.19
CA ARG A 50 -9.28 -13.29 4.03
C ARG A 50 -8.72 -12.40 5.13
N ALA A 51 -9.50 -11.44 5.63
CA ALA A 51 -9.12 -10.64 6.79
C ALA A 51 -9.00 -11.49 8.06
N GLU A 52 -9.93 -12.42 8.29
CA GLU A 52 -9.85 -13.37 9.42
C GLU A 52 -8.63 -14.30 9.30
N GLU A 53 -8.32 -14.75 8.09
CA GLU A 53 -7.11 -15.53 7.79
C GLU A 53 -5.84 -14.72 8.08
N PHE A 54 -5.77 -13.48 7.61
CA PHE A 54 -4.65 -12.57 7.88
C PHE A 54 -4.44 -12.36 9.37
N GLU A 55 -5.51 -12.12 10.13
CA GLU A 55 -5.41 -11.90 11.57
C GLU A 55 -4.83 -13.12 12.28
N LYS A 56 -5.30 -14.33 11.92
CA LYS A 56 -4.80 -15.59 12.50
C LYS A 56 -3.32 -15.86 12.16
N GLN A 57 -2.89 -15.55 10.94
CA GLN A 57 -1.55 -15.89 10.47
C GLN A 57 -0.52 -14.79 10.73
N CYS A 58 -0.87 -13.53 10.45
CA CYS A 58 0.04 -12.40 10.43
C CYS A 58 -0.25 -11.34 11.50
N GLY A 59 -1.42 -11.39 12.16
CA GLY A 59 -1.87 -10.35 13.11
C GLY A 59 -0.87 -10.03 14.22
N ALA A 60 -0.28 -11.07 14.83
CA ALA A 60 0.73 -10.89 15.88
C ALA A 60 2.04 -10.24 15.37
N ALA A 61 2.50 -10.60 14.17
CA ALA A 61 3.69 -10.00 13.56
C ALA A 61 3.42 -8.54 13.17
N TRP A 62 2.23 -8.28 12.59
CA TRP A 62 1.76 -6.95 12.25
C TRP A 62 1.69 -6.04 13.48
N ALA A 63 1.06 -6.50 14.57
CA ALA A 63 0.92 -5.71 15.80
C ALA A 63 2.27 -5.24 16.34
N LYS A 64 3.25 -6.15 16.44
CA LYS A 64 4.61 -5.83 16.91
C LYS A 64 5.32 -4.83 16.00
N TYR A 65 5.26 -5.05 14.69
CA TYR A 65 5.88 -4.14 13.72
C TYR A 65 5.22 -2.76 13.75
N LYS A 66 3.87 -2.71 13.74
CA LYS A 66 3.06 -1.50 13.79
C LYS A 66 3.40 -0.66 15.01
N GLU A 67 3.46 -1.27 16.19
CA GLU A 67 3.82 -0.57 17.42
C GLU A 67 5.20 0.08 17.32
N CYS A 68 6.19 -0.69 16.85
CA CYS A 68 7.56 -0.21 16.68
C CYS A 68 7.64 0.97 15.71
N VAL A 69 7.04 0.84 14.53
CA VAL A 69 7.12 1.91 13.51
C VAL A 69 6.29 3.14 13.91
N GLN A 70 5.16 2.97 14.59
CA GLN A 70 4.37 4.10 15.10
C GLN A 70 5.13 4.88 16.16
N LYS A 71 5.91 4.21 17.02
CA LYS A 71 6.82 4.89 17.93
C LYS A 71 7.86 5.70 17.15
N ALA A 72 8.56 5.09 16.18
CA ALA A 72 9.55 5.79 15.36
C ALA A 72 8.99 6.99 14.57
N VAL A 73 7.74 6.90 14.10
CA VAL A 73 7.03 8.02 13.45
C VAL A 73 6.81 9.18 14.42
N ARG A 74 6.38 8.90 15.65
CA ARG A 74 6.21 9.92 16.71
C ARG A 74 7.53 10.55 17.10
N ASP A 75 8.57 9.74 17.33
CA ASP A 75 9.90 10.19 17.74
C ASP A 75 10.55 11.11 16.69
N ARG A 76 10.15 10.99 15.42
CA ARG A 76 10.60 11.85 14.31
C ARG A 76 9.68 13.04 14.00
N GLY A 77 8.60 13.24 14.77
CA GLY A 77 7.67 14.35 14.57
C GLY A 77 6.84 14.27 13.28
N LEU A 78 6.72 13.08 12.67
CA LEU A 78 5.99 12.89 11.40
C LEU A 78 4.49 12.61 11.59
N GLY A 79 4.01 12.51 12.84
CA GLY A 79 2.67 12.06 13.18
C GLY A 79 1.55 12.88 12.52
N GLU A 80 1.55 14.20 12.71
CA GLU A 80 0.47 15.06 12.18
C GLU A 80 0.41 15.05 10.65
N LEU A 81 1.58 15.16 9.99
CA LEU A 81 1.68 15.12 8.53
C LEU A 81 1.15 13.81 7.95
N LEU A 82 1.50 12.69 8.59
CA LEU A 82 1.05 11.37 8.14
C LEU A 82 -0.46 11.19 8.36
N GLU A 83 -1.02 11.66 9.48
CA GLU A 83 -2.46 11.58 9.72
C GLU A 83 -3.27 12.46 8.76
N GLN A 84 -2.79 13.66 8.44
CA GLN A 84 -3.40 14.51 7.41
C GLN A 84 -3.41 13.80 6.06
N ALA A 85 -2.26 13.30 5.62
CA ALA A 85 -2.14 12.58 4.34
C ALA A 85 -3.02 11.31 4.29
N ARG A 86 -3.22 10.62 5.42
CA ARG A 86 -4.10 9.42 5.49
C ARG A 86 -5.58 9.73 5.39
N GLN A 87 -6.00 10.98 5.65
CA GLN A 87 -7.38 11.42 5.47
C GLN A 87 -7.67 11.80 4.02
N GLU A 88 -6.64 12.03 3.22
CA GLU A 88 -6.79 12.30 1.79
C GLU A 88 -7.29 11.03 1.07
N ASN A 89 -8.23 11.20 0.13
CA ASN A 89 -8.72 10.13 -0.74
C ASN A 89 -8.31 10.44 -2.20
N PRO A 90 -7.04 10.21 -2.57
CA PRO A 90 -6.48 10.70 -3.82
C PRO A 90 -7.04 10.04 -5.07
N LEU A 91 -7.72 8.89 -4.95
CA LEU A 91 -8.27 8.14 -6.09
C LEU A 91 -9.73 8.52 -6.42
N ARG A 92 -10.18 9.72 -5.99
CA ARG A 92 -11.51 10.24 -6.33
C ARG A 92 -11.65 10.65 -7.79
N GLU A 93 -10.58 11.20 -8.35
CA GLU A 93 -10.55 11.67 -9.73
C GLU A 93 -9.57 10.80 -10.52
N PRO A 94 -9.91 10.40 -11.76
CA PRO A 94 -8.96 9.71 -12.62
C PRO A 94 -7.74 10.62 -12.84
N PRO A 95 -6.53 10.05 -12.99
CA PRO A 95 -5.36 10.85 -13.27
C PRO A 95 -5.60 11.69 -14.53
N PRO A 96 -5.16 12.97 -14.55
CA PRO A 96 -5.29 13.78 -15.75
C PRO A 96 -4.61 13.07 -16.92
N PRO A 97 -5.16 13.17 -18.15
CA PRO A 97 -4.52 12.57 -19.32
C PRO A 97 -3.09 13.09 -19.44
N PRO A 98 -2.13 12.25 -19.90
CA PRO A 98 -0.75 12.67 -20.04
C PRO A 98 -0.70 13.92 -20.93
N THR A 99 -0.09 14.99 -20.42
CA THR A 99 0.15 16.20 -21.20
C THR A 99 1.02 15.82 -22.40
N PRO A 100 0.62 16.15 -23.65
CA PRO A 100 1.48 15.92 -24.80
C PRO A 100 2.78 16.70 -24.56
N ALA A 101 3.90 15.98 -24.57
CA ALA A 101 5.22 16.56 -24.46
C ALA A 101 5.33 17.71 -25.47
N GLY A 102 5.47 18.94 -24.94
CA GLY A 102 5.59 20.13 -25.76
C GLY A 102 6.70 19.93 -26.78
N GLY A 103 6.32 20.00 -28.06
CA GLY A 103 7.26 19.99 -29.15
C GLY A 103 8.30 21.07 -28.91
N THR A 104 9.55 20.65 -28.79
CA THR A 104 10.73 21.50 -28.80
C THR A 104 10.66 22.38 -30.05
N SER A 105 10.31 23.66 -29.87
CA SER A 105 10.53 24.69 -30.87
C SER A 105 12.03 24.85 -31.05
N SER A 106 12.55 24.26 -32.13
CA SER A 106 13.90 24.50 -32.61
C SER A 106 13.98 25.91 -33.20
N PRO A 107 14.94 26.76 -32.81
CA PRO A 107 15.20 28.01 -33.50
C PRO A 107 16.03 27.73 -34.75
N GLY A 108 15.38 27.70 -35.92
CA GLY A 108 16.07 27.68 -37.21
C GLY A 108 16.57 29.08 -37.59
N SER A 109 17.88 29.25 -37.64
CA SER A 109 18.59 30.43 -38.17
C SER A 109 18.73 30.38 -39.70
N GLY A 110 18.68 31.56 -40.34
CA GLY A 110 19.16 31.84 -41.72
C GLY A 110 18.19 31.45 -42.85
N SER A 111 17.93 32.24 -43.89
CA SER A 111 18.63 33.39 -44.49
C SER A 111 17.64 34.38 -45.09
#